data_AF-A0A9X2E2L5-F1
#
_entry.id   AF-A0A9X2E2L5-F1
#
_cell.length_a   1.000
_cell.length_b   1.000
_cell.length_c   1.000
_cell.angle_alpha   90.00
_cell.angle_beta   90.00
_cell.angle_gamma   90.00
#
_symmetry.space_group_name_H-M   'P 1'
#
loop_
_entity.id
_entity.type
_entity.pdbx_description
1 polymer ?
#
loop_
_entity_poly.entity_id
_entity_poly.type
_entity_poly.pdbx_seq_one_letter_code
_entity_poly.pdbx_strand_id
1 'polypeptide(L)'
;MARTAPSRIRRTIFALPLATALTTGFGVATTEAAAAVPNSGPGCLWAGTAHAQGAEIAAGGRHFTCGIDKFRAPHWYRGAPTTRPSTVANPGAHTAPTGLFSAGARQPGTSYTDYCSGDQLIPGTQDIYQAVRHRDGNLYWKAVAPISEWAFDPVQPRPEPTWRTSSLCRDGNLM
;
A
#
# COMPACT_ATOMS: atom_id res chain seq x y z
N MET A 1 3.91 17.86 -72.70
CA MET A 1 3.58 19.29 -72.87
C MET A 1 2.35 19.61 -72.00
N ALA A 2 2.26 20.86 -71.50
CA ALA A 2 1.30 21.46 -70.53
C ALA A 2 1.60 21.14 -69.04
N ARG A 3 2.18 22.02 -68.19
CA ARG A 3 1.99 23.43 -67.75
C ARG A 3 0.81 23.68 -66.78
N THR A 4 1.19 23.73 -65.48
CA THR A 4 0.96 24.78 -64.45
C THR A 4 -0.45 25.29 -64.10
N ALA A 5 -0.78 25.25 -62.80
CA ALA A 5 -1.53 26.31 -62.07
C ALA A 5 -1.41 26.16 -60.53
N PRO A 6 -1.65 27.23 -59.71
CA PRO A 6 -0.79 27.57 -58.55
C PRO A 6 -1.52 27.81 -57.20
N SER A 7 -0.77 28.37 -56.22
CA SER A 7 -1.20 29.18 -55.07
C SER A 7 -1.38 28.43 -53.72
N ARG A 8 -1.03 28.94 -52.53
CA ARG A 8 -0.92 30.32 -52.02
C ARG A 8 0.20 30.48 -50.98
N ILE A 9 0.75 31.69 -51.02
CA ILE A 9 1.63 32.42 -50.10
C ILE A 9 0.96 32.62 -48.72
N ARG A 10 1.75 32.65 -47.64
CA ARG A 10 1.90 33.83 -46.74
C ARG A 10 2.89 33.60 -45.60
N ARG A 11 4.10 34.14 -45.80
CA ARG A 11 4.97 34.65 -44.74
C ARG A 11 4.29 35.85 -44.09
N THR A 12 4.29 35.92 -42.77
CA THR A 12 4.44 37.20 -42.07
C THR A 12 5.10 36.98 -40.72
N ILE A 13 6.39 37.28 -40.69
CA ILE A 13 7.17 37.64 -39.51
C ILE A 13 6.72 39.04 -39.12
N PHE A 14 6.35 39.26 -37.86
CA PHE A 14 6.34 40.61 -37.28
C PHE A 14 7.07 40.58 -35.95
N ALA A 15 8.11 41.41 -35.91
CA ALA A 15 9.03 41.62 -34.81
C ALA A 15 8.41 42.52 -33.72
N LEU A 16 9.02 42.39 -32.54
CA LEU A 16 8.84 43.14 -31.29
C LEU A 16 8.64 44.66 -31.46
N PRO A 17 8.09 45.28 -30.40
CA PRO A 17 8.88 46.29 -29.72
C PRO A 17 9.08 46.03 -28.22
N LEU A 18 10.29 46.38 -27.79
CA LEU A 18 10.78 46.50 -26.42
C LEU A 18 10.06 47.68 -25.73
N ALA A 19 9.59 47.49 -24.50
CA ALA A 19 9.20 48.58 -23.61
C ALA A 19 9.72 48.30 -22.19
N THR A 20 10.71 49.09 -21.79
CA THR A 20 11.23 49.21 -20.42
C THR A 20 10.27 50.02 -19.56
N ALA A 21 9.89 49.50 -18.39
CA ALA A 21 9.29 50.27 -17.32
C ALA A 21 9.93 49.84 -15.98
N LEU A 22 10.61 50.79 -15.32
CA LEU A 22 10.99 50.69 -13.92
C LEU A 22 9.75 50.88 -13.05
N THR A 23 9.44 49.90 -12.20
CA THR A 23 8.52 50.06 -11.07
C THR A 23 9.16 49.54 -9.80
N THR A 24 9.30 50.45 -8.85
CA THR A 24 9.70 50.25 -7.46
C THR A 24 8.65 49.42 -6.71
N GLY A 25 9.13 48.36 -6.03
CA GLY A 25 8.64 47.90 -4.73
C GLY A 25 7.29 47.20 -4.67
N PHE A 26 7.31 45.87 -4.61
CA PHE A 26 6.55 45.07 -3.64
C PHE A 26 7.34 43.79 -3.39
N GLY A 27 7.75 43.56 -2.15
CA GLY A 27 8.43 42.34 -1.74
C GLY A 27 7.51 41.15 -1.96
N VAL A 28 7.85 40.32 -2.95
CA VAL A 28 7.25 39.01 -3.09
C VAL A 28 7.89 38.16 -2.01
N ALA A 29 7.18 37.96 -0.91
CA ALA A 29 7.52 36.92 0.04
C ALA A 29 7.63 35.63 -0.75
N THR A 30 8.86 35.13 -0.93
CA THR A 30 9.06 33.73 -1.29
C THR A 30 8.45 32.96 -0.14
N THR A 31 7.24 32.43 -0.34
CA THR A 31 6.79 31.29 0.45
C THR A 31 7.80 30.19 0.14
N GLU A 32 8.82 30.09 0.98
CA GLU A 32 9.58 28.86 1.15
C GLU A 32 8.51 27.80 1.40
N ALA A 33 8.19 27.04 0.35
CA ALA A 33 7.56 25.76 0.53
C ALA A 33 8.50 25.03 1.48
N ALA A 34 8.07 24.89 2.75
CA ALA A 34 8.79 24.12 3.72
C ALA A 34 9.04 22.76 3.07
N ALA A 35 10.29 22.53 2.66
CA ALA A 35 10.72 21.23 2.19
C ALA A 35 10.41 20.32 3.37
N ALA A 36 9.38 19.48 3.23
CA ALA A 36 9.02 18.53 4.25
C ALA A 36 10.30 17.75 4.53
N VAL A 37 10.84 17.93 5.73
CA VAL A 37 12.01 17.18 6.18
C VAL A 37 11.66 15.71 5.92
N PRO A 38 12.44 14.97 5.11
CA PRO A 38 12.16 13.56 4.91
C PRO A 38 12.14 12.93 6.30
N ASN A 39 10.96 12.49 6.73
CA ASN A 39 10.77 11.85 8.03
C ASN A 39 11.74 10.67 8.09
N SER A 40 12.90 10.88 8.72
CA SER A 40 14.09 10.03 8.58
C SER A 40 14.03 8.80 9.50
N GLY A 41 12.83 8.48 9.97
CA GLY A 41 12.57 7.28 10.75
C GLY A 41 12.64 6.02 9.87
N PRO A 42 12.82 4.84 10.50
CA PRO A 42 12.81 3.58 9.77
C PRO A 42 11.50 3.44 8.97
N GLY A 43 11.61 3.05 7.70
CA GLY A 43 10.44 2.82 6.83
C GLY A 43 9.61 1.63 7.25
N CYS A 44 8.42 1.50 6.66
CA CYS A 44 7.55 0.34 6.86
C CYS A 44 7.83 -0.74 5.82
N LEU A 45 7.67 -2.00 6.21
CA LEU A 45 7.78 -3.14 5.30
C LEU A 45 6.40 -3.62 4.88
N TRP A 46 6.26 -3.97 3.60
CA TRP A 46 5.13 -4.67 3.05
C TRP A 46 5.60 -5.77 2.08
N ALA A 47 5.36 -7.03 2.41
CA ALA A 47 5.84 -8.18 1.64
C ALA A 47 7.35 -8.09 1.28
N GLY A 48 8.18 -7.65 2.24
CA GLY A 48 9.63 -7.47 2.08
C GLY A 48 10.04 -6.18 1.38
N THR A 49 9.11 -5.40 0.81
CA THR A 49 9.41 -4.11 0.18
C THR A 49 9.37 -2.99 1.22
N ALA A 50 10.39 -2.12 1.22
CA ALA A 50 10.46 -0.97 2.12
C ALA A 50 9.72 0.24 1.55
N HIS A 51 8.97 0.92 2.42
CA HIS A 51 8.22 2.13 2.14
C HIS A 51 8.65 3.25 3.10
N ALA A 52 8.87 4.45 2.55
CA ALA A 52 9.26 5.61 3.36
C ALA A 52 8.14 6.03 4.33
N GLN A 53 8.52 6.75 5.38
CA GLN A 53 7.56 7.38 6.29
C GLN A 53 6.65 8.36 5.52
N GLY A 54 5.34 8.32 5.81
CA GLY A 54 4.32 9.05 5.07
C GLY A 54 3.90 8.42 3.74
N ALA A 55 4.55 7.34 3.29
CA ALA A 55 4.12 6.63 2.09
C ALA A 55 2.69 6.09 2.25
N GLU A 56 1.90 6.21 1.20
CA GLU A 56 0.55 5.68 1.12
C GLU A 56 0.50 4.52 0.12
N ILE A 57 -0.15 3.43 0.52
CA ILE A 57 -0.39 2.27 -0.34
C ILE A 57 -1.88 1.91 -0.29
N ALA A 58 -2.37 1.25 -1.34
CA ALA A 58 -3.68 0.61 -1.34
C ALA A 58 -3.51 -0.91 -1.25
N ALA A 59 -4.29 -1.54 -0.38
CA ALA A 59 -4.37 -3.00 -0.27
C ALA A 59 -5.75 -3.42 0.25
N GLY A 60 -6.35 -4.45 -0.34
CA GLY A 60 -7.58 -5.04 0.19
C GLY A 60 -8.76 -4.06 0.26
N GLY A 61 -8.82 -3.07 -0.64
CA GLY A 61 -9.87 -2.04 -0.66
C GLY A 61 -9.72 -0.96 0.41
N ARG A 62 -8.52 -0.78 0.97
CA ARG A 62 -8.21 0.23 2.00
C ARG A 62 -6.90 0.95 1.67
N HIS A 63 -6.81 2.22 2.08
CA HIS A 63 -5.55 2.93 2.16
C HIS A 63 -4.78 2.53 3.43
N PHE A 64 -3.45 2.53 3.35
CA PHE A 64 -2.56 2.42 4.50
C PHE A 64 -1.46 3.47 4.40
N THR A 65 -1.17 4.14 5.52
CA THR A 65 -0.10 5.14 5.60
C THR A 65 1.01 4.63 6.50
N CYS A 66 2.24 4.66 6.00
CA CYS A 66 3.40 4.32 6.80
C CYS A 66 3.67 5.44 7.80
N GLY A 67 3.76 5.08 9.08
CA GLY A 67 4.07 6.01 10.16
C GLY A 67 4.96 5.36 11.21
N ILE A 68 5.09 6.04 12.33
CA ILE A 68 5.75 5.56 13.54
C ILE A 68 4.70 5.43 14.65
N ASP A 69 4.71 4.34 15.39
CA ASP A 69 3.81 4.12 16.53
C ASP A 69 4.29 4.84 17.82
N LYS A 70 3.50 4.72 18.88
CA LYS A 70 3.84 5.29 20.20
C LYS A 70 5.12 4.72 20.83
N PHE A 71 5.62 3.59 20.32
CA PHE A 71 6.86 2.95 20.75
C PHE A 71 8.04 3.23 19.81
N ARG A 72 7.89 4.20 18.90
CA ARG A 72 8.89 4.58 17.91
C ARG A 72 9.23 3.50 16.88
N ALA A 73 8.31 2.55 16.64
CA ALA A 73 8.48 1.50 15.63
C ALA A 73 7.70 1.82 14.33
N PRO A 74 8.19 1.37 13.14
CA PRO A 74 7.41 1.48 11.90
C PRO A 74 6.07 0.76 12.00
N HIS A 75 5.01 1.45 11.58
CA HIS A 75 3.64 0.97 11.69
C HIS A 75 2.79 1.45 10.52
N TRP A 76 1.95 0.55 9.99
CA TRP A 76 0.95 0.86 8.99
C TRP A 76 -0.36 1.28 9.64
N TYR A 77 -0.77 2.52 9.40
CA TYR A 77 -2.05 3.04 9.84
C TYR A 77 -3.10 2.78 8.77
N ARG A 78 -4.14 2.02 9.12
CA ARG A 78 -5.27 1.77 8.22
C ARG A 78 -6.11 3.04 8.06
N GLY A 79 -6.30 3.45 6.82
CA GLY A 79 -7.09 4.62 6.42
C GLY A 79 -8.48 4.27 5.90
N ALA A 80 -9.00 5.20 5.08
CA ALA A 80 -10.32 5.10 4.47
C ALA A 80 -10.44 3.91 3.48
N PRO A 81 -11.66 3.39 3.25
CA PRO A 81 -11.93 2.50 2.13
C PRO A 81 -11.56 3.14 0.79
N THR A 82 -11.22 2.32 -0.20
CA THR A 82 -10.85 2.77 -1.55
C THR A 82 -11.24 1.75 -2.61
N THR A 83 -11.45 2.23 -3.83
CA THR A 83 -11.68 1.41 -5.03
C THR A 83 -10.44 1.30 -5.90
N ARG A 84 -9.32 1.92 -5.50
CA ARG A 84 -8.05 1.80 -6.22
C ARG A 84 -7.55 0.35 -6.15
N PRO A 85 -7.01 -0.19 -7.26
CA PRO A 85 -6.32 -1.48 -7.21
C PRO A 85 -5.18 -1.47 -6.19
N SER A 86 -4.85 -2.63 -5.62
CA SER A 86 -3.72 -2.70 -4.69
C SER A 86 -2.44 -2.28 -5.38
N THR A 87 -1.69 -1.41 -4.70
CA THR A 87 -0.40 -0.88 -5.19
C THR A 87 0.79 -1.68 -4.67
N VAL A 88 0.52 -2.76 -3.94
CA VAL A 88 1.50 -3.64 -3.29
C VAL A 88 1.08 -5.09 -3.48
N ALA A 89 2.03 -6.01 -3.28
CA ALA A 89 1.76 -7.43 -3.30
C ALA A 89 0.93 -7.87 -2.09
N ASN A 90 -0.01 -8.78 -2.30
CA ASN A 90 -0.84 -9.36 -1.24
C ASN A 90 -0.68 -10.90 -1.21
N PRO A 91 0.50 -11.41 -0.78
CA PRO A 91 0.77 -12.84 -0.80
C PRO A 91 -0.01 -13.64 0.27
N GLY A 92 -0.83 -12.96 1.09
CA GLY A 92 -1.51 -13.58 2.22
C GLY A 92 -0.59 -13.79 3.43
N ALA A 93 -1.20 -14.10 4.57
CA ALA A 93 -0.51 -14.48 5.80
C ALA A 93 0.02 -15.92 5.72
N HIS A 94 0.95 -16.19 4.78
CA HIS A 94 1.46 -17.54 4.45
C HIS A 94 2.72 -17.96 5.23
N THR A 95 3.29 -17.04 6.01
CA THR A 95 4.49 -17.27 6.82
C THR A 95 4.51 -16.28 7.99
N ALA A 96 5.49 -16.39 8.89
CA ALA A 96 5.69 -15.41 9.95
C ALA A 96 5.90 -13.99 9.36
N PRO A 97 5.26 -12.94 9.93
CA PRO A 97 5.33 -11.60 9.37
C PRO A 97 6.69 -10.91 9.57
N THR A 98 7.52 -11.39 10.50
CA THR A 98 8.81 -10.81 10.84
C THR A 98 9.72 -10.69 9.62
N GLY A 99 10.29 -9.50 9.40
CA GLY A 99 11.17 -9.22 8.25
C GLY A 99 10.45 -8.99 6.92
N LEU A 100 9.14 -9.27 6.84
CA LEU A 100 8.35 -9.08 5.63
C LEU A 100 7.32 -7.96 5.77
N PHE A 101 6.75 -7.78 6.97
CA PHE A 101 5.71 -6.82 7.24
C PHE A 101 6.05 -6.00 8.49
N SER A 102 5.71 -4.71 8.48
CA SER A 102 5.64 -3.92 9.70
C SER A 102 4.29 -4.11 10.40
N ALA A 103 4.24 -3.80 11.70
CA ALA A 103 3.01 -3.85 12.47
C ALA A 103 1.91 -3.01 11.81
N GLY A 104 0.65 -3.44 11.91
CA GLY A 104 -0.50 -2.79 11.28
C GLY A 104 -0.76 -3.23 9.85
N ALA A 105 0.21 -3.84 9.16
CA ALA A 105 -0.02 -4.43 7.84
C ALA A 105 -1.10 -5.52 7.92
N ARG A 106 -1.95 -5.60 6.91
CA ARG A 106 -3.01 -6.61 6.83
C ARG A 106 -2.85 -7.48 5.60
N GLN A 107 -3.17 -8.77 5.75
CA GLN A 107 -3.14 -9.75 4.68
C GLN A 107 -4.35 -10.69 4.82
N PRO A 108 -4.89 -11.19 3.69
CA PRO A 108 -5.85 -12.29 3.72
C PRO A 108 -5.20 -13.54 4.35
N GLY A 109 -5.98 -14.30 5.12
CA GLY A 109 -5.51 -15.56 5.71
C GLY A 109 -5.20 -16.63 4.66
N THR A 110 -4.43 -17.61 5.07
CA THR A 110 -4.02 -18.76 4.23
C THR A 110 -4.12 -20.05 5.05
N SER A 111 -3.74 -21.19 4.47
CA SER A 111 -3.62 -22.42 5.26
C SER A 111 -2.63 -22.27 6.43
N TYR A 112 -1.64 -21.39 6.35
CA TYR A 112 -0.71 -21.13 7.47
C TYR A 112 -1.42 -20.63 8.72
N THR A 113 -2.56 -19.93 8.56
CA THR A 113 -3.35 -19.39 9.67
C THR A 113 -4.51 -20.30 10.09
N ASP A 114 -4.59 -21.52 9.55
CA ASP A 114 -5.51 -22.54 10.03
C ASP A 114 -5.19 -22.93 11.47
N TYR A 115 -6.22 -23.20 12.25
CA TYR A 115 -6.06 -23.73 13.61
C TYR A 115 -7.22 -24.66 13.96
N CYS A 116 -7.03 -25.45 15.02
CA CYS A 116 -8.06 -26.36 15.52
C CYS A 116 -8.72 -25.77 16.77
N SER A 117 -10.04 -25.94 16.86
CA SER A 117 -10.82 -25.70 18.08
C SER A 117 -11.47 -27.03 18.47
N GLY A 118 -10.88 -27.73 19.44
CA GLY A 118 -11.19 -29.16 19.65
C GLY A 118 -10.86 -29.96 18.40
N ASP A 119 -11.82 -30.73 17.90
CA ASP A 119 -11.68 -31.54 16.67
C ASP A 119 -12.20 -30.81 15.42
N GLN A 120 -12.51 -29.52 15.53
CA GLN A 120 -12.94 -28.69 14.40
C GLN A 120 -11.77 -27.92 13.80
N LEU A 121 -11.59 -28.04 12.49
CA LEU A 121 -10.73 -27.13 11.72
C LEU A 121 -11.43 -25.78 11.57
N ILE A 122 -10.73 -24.71 11.94
CA ILE A 122 -11.10 -23.34 11.63
C ILE A 122 -10.21 -22.86 10.47
N PRO A 123 -10.77 -22.69 9.26
CA PRO A 123 -9.99 -22.25 8.10
C PRO A 123 -9.52 -20.81 8.28
N GLY A 124 -8.21 -20.60 8.28
CA GLY A 124 -7.62 -19.27 8.35
C GLY A 124 -7.96 -18.43 7.11
N THR A 125 -8.24 -19.06 5.97
CA THR A 125 -8.65 -18.38 4.73
C THR A 125 -9.96 -17.58 4.84
N GLN A 126 -10.71 -17.74 5.93
CA GLN A 126 -11.96 -17.01 6.18
C GLN A 126 -11.77 -15.67 6.88
N ASP A 127 -10.55 -15.31 7.26
CA ASP A 127 -10.24 -14.09 8.01
C ASP A 127 -9.16 -13.24 7.33
N ILE A 128 -9.12 -11.96 7.72
CA ILE A 128 -8.04 -11.01 7.47
C ILE A 128 -7.19 -10.95 8.73
N TYR A 129 -5.87 -11.05 8.55
CA TYR A 129 -4.91 -11.00 9.64
C TYR A 129 -4.13 -9.71 9.60
N GLN A 130 -3.85 -9.16 10.78
CA GLN A 130 -2.98 -8.01 10.98
C GLN A 130 -1.68 -8.45 11.64
N ALA A 131 -0.55 -7.95 11.14
CA ALA A 131 0.73 -8.10 11.81
C ALA A 131 0.71 -7.26 13.10
N VAL A 132 0.86 -7.90 14.24
CA VAL A 132 0.86 -7.26 15.56
C VAL A 132 2.16 -7.56 16.28
N ARG A 133 2.73 -6.52 16.89
CA ARG A 133 3.90 -6.63 17.74
C ARG A 133 3.49 -7.17 19.09
N HIS A 134 4.17 -8.22 19.53
CA HIS A 134 4.01 -8.78 20.86
C HIS A 134 5.12 -8.28 21.81
N ARG A 135 4.98 -8.57 23.11
CA ARG A 135 5.87 -8.03 24.17
C ARG A 135 7.32 -8.50 24.08
N ASP A 136 7.54 -9.64 23.45
CA ASP A 136 8.86 -10.22 23.14
C ASP A 136 9.56 -9.54 21.94
N GLY A 137 8.90 -8.56 21.31
CA GLY A 137 9.44 -7.82 20.17
C GLY A 137 9.14 -8.48 18.81
N ASN A 138 8.67 -9.72 18.80
CA ASN A 138 8.30 -10.45 17.59
C ASN A 138 6.97 -9.95 17.00
N LEU A 139 6.77 -10.21 15.71
CA LEU A 139 5.51 -9.97 15.02
C LEU A 139 4.77 -11.29 14.81
N TYR A 140 3.46 -11.25 15.04
CA TYR A 140 2.56 -12.38 14.84
C TYR A 140 1.34 -11.92 14.04
N TRP A 141 0.69 -12.87 13.36
CA TRP A 141 -0.59 -12.63 12.71
C TRP A 141 -1.72 -12.73 13.73
N LYS A 142 -2.63 -11.76 13.73
CA LYS A 142 -3.86 -11.78 14.52
C LYS A 142 -5.07 -11.55 13.62
N ALA A 143 -6.08 -12.39 13.70
CA ALA A 143 -7.34 -12.18 12.98
C ALA A 143 -8.02 -10.88 13.45
N VAL A 144 -8.51 -10.07 12.51
CA VAL A 144 -9.07 -8.74 12.78
C VAL A 144 -10.38 -8.43 12.05
N ALA A 145 -10.77 -9.22 11.05
CA ALA A 145 -12.00 -9.04 10.27
C ALA A 145 -12.25 -10.28 9.40
N PRO A 146 -13.49 -10.53 8.95
CA PRO A 146 -13.78 -11.61 8.01
C PRO A 146 -13.24 -11.29 6.60
N ILE A 147 -12.95 -12.34 5.82
CA ILE A 147 -12.40 -12.22 4.46
C ILE A 147 -13.31 -11.48 3.48
N SER A 148 -14.62 -11.41 3.77
CA SER A 148 -15.59 -10.64 2.98
C SER A 148 -15.33 -9.13 2.99
N GLU A 149 -14.54 -8.62 3.94
CA GLU A 149 -14.11 -7.23 3.96
C GLU A 149 -12.85 -6.96 3.12
N TRP A 150 -12.20 -8.00 2.59
CA TRP A 150 -11.03 -7.85 1.75
C TRP A 150 -11.44 -7.74 0.28
N ALA A 151 -11.22 -6.58 -0.33
CA ALA A 151 -11.40 -6.44 -1.77
C ALA A 151 -10.22 -7.09 -2.50
N PHE A 152 -10.48 -8.20 -3.20
CA PHE A 152 -9.48 -8.86 -4.05
C PHE A 152 -9.41 -8.16 -5.41
N ASP A 153 -8.20 -7.78 -5.82
CA ASP A 153 -7.98 -7.29 -7.16
C ASP A 153 -8.11 -8.45 -8.17
N PRO A 154 -8.83 -8.25 -9.29
CA PRO A 154 -9.08 -9.31 -10.26
C PRO A 154 -7.79 -9.82 -10.94
N VAL A 155 -6.72 -9.03 -10.89
CA VAL A 155 -5.42 -9.34 -11.51
C VAL A 155 -4.39 -9.90 -10.52
N GLN A 156 -4.68 -9.89 -9.22
CA GLN A 156 -3.77 -10.46 -8.22
C GLN A 156 -4.20 -11.89 -7.87
N PRO A 157 -3.25 -12.84 -7.73
CA PRO A 157 -3.56 -14.16 -7.21
C PRO A 157 -4.24 -14.06 -5.86
N ARG A 158 -5.36 -14.77 -5.70
CA ARG A 158 -5.96 -14.97 -4.38
C ARG A 158 -5.12 -16.03 -3.64
N PRO A 159 -4.92 -15.91 -2.33
CA PRO A 159 -4.31 -16.99 -1.58
C PRO A 159 -5.12 -18.28 -1.75
N GLU A 160 -4.41 -19.40 -1.85
CA GLU A 160 -5.04 -20.70 -2.06
C GLU A 160 -6.00 -21.05 -0.90
N PRO A 161 -7.11 -21.75 -1.19
CA PRO A 161 -7.96 -22.31 -0.15
C PRO A 161 -7.18 -23.21 0.82
N THR A 162 -7.74 -23.45 2.00
CA THR A 162 -7.15 -24.48 2.89
C THR A 162 -7.22 -25.85 2.21
N TRP A 163 -6.08 -26.55 2.20
CA TRP A 163 -5.99 -27.96 1.80
C TRP A 163 -6.20 -28.90 2.99
N ARG A 164 -6.25 -28.35 4.21
CA ARG A 164 -6.38 -29.10 5.45
C ARG A 164 -7.84 -29.44 5.71
N THR A 165 -8.06 -30.53 6.42
CA THR A 165 -9.38 -31.03 6.80
C THR A 165 -9.46 -31.23 8.31
N SER A 166 -10.69 -31.29 8.86
CA SER A 166 -10.90 -31.52 10.30
C SER A 166 -10.29 -32.83 10.82
N SER A 167 -10.02 -33.80 9.95
CA SER A 167 -9.29 -35.04 10.32
C SER A 167 -7.86 -34.79 10.80
N LEU A 168 -7.29 -33.62 10.54
CA LEU A 168 -5.98 -33.19 11.06
C LEU A 168 -6.08 -32.55 12.44
N CYS A 169 -7.29 -32.31 12.96
CA CYS A 169 -7.52 -31.76 14.29
C CYS A 169 -7.69 -32.87 15.32
N ARG A 170 -6.89 -32.83 16.37
CA ARG A 170 -7.03 -33.70 17.54
C ARG A 170 -6.74 -32.95 18.82
N ASP A 171 -7.71 -32.92 19.72
CA ASP A 171 -7.58 -32.25 21.03
C ASP A 171 -7.14 -30.77 20.90
N GLY A 172 -7.61 -30.09 19.84
CA GLY A 172 -7.24 -28.70 19.55
C GLY A 172 -5.88 -28.51 18.89
N ASN A 173 -5.15 -29.57 18.57
CA ASN A 173 -3.87 -29.50 17.86
C ASN A 173 -4.05 -29.89 16.39
N LEU A 174 -3.40 -29.14 15.51
CA LEU A 174 -3.33 -29.41 14.08
C LEU A 174 -2.09 -30.26 13.79
N MET A 175 -2.30 -31.47 13.26
CA MET A 175 -1.27 -32.49 13.01
C MET A 175 -0.89 -32.60 11.53
#